data_AF-A0AB38DSG8-F1
#
_entry.id   AF-A0AB38DSG8-F1
#
_cell.length_a   1.000
_cell.length_b   1.000
_cell.length_c   1.000
_cell.angle_alpha   90.00
_cell.angle_beta   90.00
_cell.angle_gamma   90.00
#
_symmetry.space_group_name_H-M   'P 1'
#
loop_
_entity.id
_entity.type
_entity.pdbx_description
1 polymer ?
#
loop_
_entity_poly.entity_id
_entity_poly.type
_entity_poly.pdbx_seq_one_letter_code
_entity_poly.pdbx_strand_id
1 'polypeptide(L)'
;MDDWNELDAADVGQLFVEKMLDEIDSLRTELYEIQHAIRIEQTLQAKRNKLFGETMLLSVLLLRYIKDENESDLAAAETKLKQLIKESEVFETQCSMSAEVWRELVEACGKMADTRVLKNLSKPSKNAD
;
A
#
# COMPACT_ATOMS: atom_id res chain seq x y z
N MET A 1 -4.44 -57.72 -33.27
CA MET A 1 -4.79 -57.81 -31.84
C MET A 1 -4.90 -56.37 -31.40
N ASP A 2 -6.07 -55.80 -31.63
CA ASP A 2 -6.35 -54.41 -31.26
C ASP A 2 -7.05 -54.46 -29.92
N ASP A 3 -6.24 -54.33 -28.87
CA ASP A 3 -6.69 -54.25 -27.49
C ASP A 3 -7.18 -52.81 -27.24
N TRP A 4 -8.28 -52.45 -27.90
CA TRP A 4 -9.04 -51.26 -27.52
C TRP A 4 -9.84 -51.65 -26.29
N ASN A 5 -9.25 -51.48 -25.10
CA ASN A 5 -10.00 -51.43 -23.85
C ASN A 5 -11.05 -50.33 -24.01
N GLU A 6 -12.28 -50.72 -24.29
CA GLU A 6 -13.46 -49.87 -24.13
C GLU A 6 -13.47 -49.42 -22.67
N LEU A 7 -13.11 -48.16 -22.43
CA LEU A 7 -13.29 -47.52 -21.14
C LEU A 7 -14.72 -47.77 -20.66
N ASP A 8 -14.88 -48.51 -19.55
CA ASP A 8 -16.19 -48.72 -18.95
C ASP A 8 -16.73 -47.35 -18.51
N ALA A 9 -18.04 -47.15 -18.59
CA ALA A 9 -18.70 -45.94 -18.12
C ALA A 9 -18.35 -45.62 -16.65
N ALA A 10 -18.01 -46.64 -15.85
CA ALA A 10 -17.48 -46.50 -14.51
C ALA A 10 -16.11 -45.79 -14.47
N ASP A 11 -15.18 -46.14 -15.37
CA ASP A 11 -13.84 -45.54 -15.47
C ASP A 11 -13.92 -44.09 -15.94
N VAL A 12 -14.81 -43.79 -16.90
CA VAL A 12 -15.08 -42.43 -17.36
C VAL A 12 -15.72 -41.58 -16.25
N GLY A 13 -16.64 -42.18 -15.49
CA GLY A 13 -17.25 -41.54 -14.33
C GLY A 13 -16.23 -41.21 -13.24
N GLN A 14 -15.28 -42.11 -12.98
CA GLN A 14 -14.21 -41.87 -12.02
C GLN A 14 -13.27 -40.74 -12.47
N LEU A 15 -12.81 -40.76 -13.74
CA LEU A 15 -11.96 -39.70 -14.30
C LEU A 15 -12.66 -38.33 -14.28
N PHE A 16 -13.97 -38.30 -14.52
CA PHE A 16 -14.76 -37.07 -14.41
C PHE A 16 -14.79 -36.53 -12.97
N VAL A 17 -14.99 -37.40 -11.99
CA VAL A 17 -14.99 -37.01 -10.57
C VAL A 17 -13.60 -36.54 -10.13
N GLU A 18 -12.54 -37.23 -10.54
CA GLU A 18 -11.15 -36.83 -10.25
C GLU A 18 -10.86 -35.44 -10.82
N LYS A 19 -11.22 -35.18 -12.09
CA LYS A 19 -11.06 -33.86 -12.70
C LYS A 19 -11.86 -32.77 -12.00
N MET A 20 -13.09 -33.07 -11.58
CA MET A 20 -13.93 -32.14 -10.80
C MET A 20 -13.29 -31.80 -9.46
N LEU A 21 -12.65 -32.78 -8.79
CA LEU A 21 -11.95 -32.55 -7.53
C LEU A 21 -10.71 -31.68 -7.73
N ASP A 22 -9.93 -31.92 -8.78
CA ASP A 22 -8.78 -31.09 -9.14
C ASP A 22 -9.19 -29.64 -9.43
N GLU A 23 -10.28 -29.43 -10.17
CA GLU A 23 -10.83 -28.09 -10.43
C GLU A 23 -11.31 -27.41 -9.14
N ILE A 24 -11.96 -28.15 -8.24
CA ILE A 24 -12.37 -27.63 -6.92
C ILE A 24 -11.14 -27.19 -6.10
N ASP A 25 -10.07 -27.97 -6.10
CA ASP A 25 -8.87 -27.64 -5.35
C ASP A 25 -8.07 -26.48 -5.97
N SER A 26 -8.07 -26.37 -7.31
CA SER A 26 -7.55 -25.17 -8.00
C SER A 26 -8.33 -23.91 -7.59
N LEU A 27 -9.65 -23.97 -7.66
CA LEU A 27 -10.52 -22.84 -7.28
C LEU A 27 -10.37 -22.46 -5.80
N ARG A 28 -10.16 -23.44 -4.91
CA ARG A 28 -9.88 -23.18 -3.49
C ARG A 28 -8.57 -22.41 -3.30
N THR A 29 -7.54 -22.78 -4.07
CA THR A 29 -6.25 -22.10 -4.03
C THR A 29 -6.37 -20.66 -4.52
N GLU A 30 -7.02 -20.45 -5.66
CA GLU A 30 -7.28 -19.10 -6.19
C GLU A 30 -8.09 -18.24 -5.21
N LEU A 31 -9.11 -18.83 -4.58
CA LEU A 31 -9.93 -18.13 -3.59
C LEU A 31 -9.12 -17.72 -2.35
N TYR A 32 -8.20 -18.58 -1.91
CA TYR A 32 -7.28 -18.25 -0.82
C TYR A 32 -6.35 -17.09 -1.19
N GLU A 33 -5.79 -17.09 -2.40
CA GLU A 33 -4.93 -16.01 -2.88
C GLU A 33 -5.66 -14.67 -2.98
N ILE A 34 -6.90 -14.68 -3.50
CA ILE A 34 -7.75 -13.49 -3.58
C ILE A 34 -8.06 -12.95 -2.17
N GLN A 35 -8.42 -13.82 -1.22
CA GLN A 35 -8.68 -13.41 0.15
C GLN A 35 -7.43 -12.80 0.82
N HIS A 36 -6.26 -13.38 0.55
CA HIS A 36 -5.00 -12.87 1.05
C HIS A 36 -4.69 -11.48 0.47
N ALA A 37 -4.87 -11.29 -0.85
CA ALA A 37 -4.69 -10.00 -1.51
C ALA A 37 -5.64 -8.91 -0.95
N ILE A 38 -6.92 -9.25 -0.75
CA ILE A 38 -7.91 -8.34 -0.14
C ILE A 38 -7.47 -7.90 1.25
N ARG A 39 -6.94 -8.82 2.07
CA ARG A 39 -6.48 -8.50 3.43
C ARG A 39 -5.29 -7.54 3.40
N ILE A 40 -4.37 -7.70 2.45
CA ILE A 40 -3.26 -6.77 2.22
C ILE A 40 -3.81 -5.38 1.86
N GLU A 41 -4.71 -5.30 0.88
CA GLU A 41 -5.30 -4.04 0.43
C GLU A 41 -6.05 -3.31 1.54
N GLN A 42 -6.84 -4.03 2.35
CA GLN A 42 -7.52 -3.44 3.52
C GLN A 42 -6.54 -2.86 4.53
N THR A 43 -5.43 -3.58 4.78
CA THR A 43 -4.37 -3.11 5.68
C THR A 43 -3.70 -1.85 5.13
N LEU A 44 -3.43 -1.82 3.83
CA LEU A 44 -2.87 -0.64 3.14
C LEU A 44 -3.84 0.54 3.18
N GLN A 45 -5.13 0.32 2.96
CA GLN A 45 -6.14 1.36 3.00
C GLN A 45 -6.30 1.97 4.40
N ALA A 46 -6.28 1.16 5.46
CA ALA A 46 -6.30 1.65 6.84
C ALA A 46 -5.09 2.56 7.13
N LYS A 47 -3.90 2.14 6.67
CA LYS A 47 -2.67 2.93 6.76
C LYS A 47 -2.75 4.25 5.98
N ARG A 48 -3.32 4.25 4.77
CA ARG A 48 -3.57 5.48 3.96
C ARG A 48 -4.51 6.44 4.67
N ASN A 49 -5.62 5.94 5.21
CA ASN A 49 -6.58 6.76 5.95
C ASN A 49 -5.95 7.41 7.18
N LYS A 50 -5.08 6.69 7.91
CA LYS A 50 -4.32 7.25 9.03
C LYS A 50 -3.43 8.42 8.56
N LEU A 51 -2.62 8.20 7.52
CA LEU A 51 -1.71 9.23 6.99
C LEU A 51 -2.46 10.49 6.53
N PHE A 52 -3.60 10.31 5.87
CA PHE A 52 -4.47 11.41 5.45
C PHE A 52 -5.01 12.21 6.63
N GLY A 53 -5.53 11.53 7.66
CA GLY A 53 -6.03 12.18 8.88
C GLY A 53 -4.94 12.95 9.64
N GLU A 54 -3.74 12.37 9.73
CA GLU A 54 -2.57 13.01 10.35
C GLU A 54 -2.12 14.27 9.60
N THR A 55 -2.16 14.24 8.26
CA THR A 55 -1.84 15.39 7.40
C THR A 55 -2.88 16.50 7.55
N MET A 56 -4.17 16.16 7.58
CA MET A 56 -5.24 17.13 7.84
C MET A 56 -5.06 17.82 9.21
N LEU A 57 -4.73 17.04 10.25
CA LEU A 57 -4.49 17.60 11.58
C LEU A 57 -3.31 18.57 11.58
N LEU A 58 -2.22 18.23 10.89
CA LEU A 58 -1.08 19.13 10.69
C LEU A 58 -1.53 20.44 10.01
N SER A 59 -2.29 20.37 8.92
CA SER A 59 -2.82 21.57 8.24
C SER A 59 -3.66 22.44 9.16
N VAL A 60 -4.53 21.85 10.00
CA VAL A 60 -5.35 22.59 10.97
C VAL A 60 -4.50 23.27 12.05
N LEU A 61 -3.47 22.60 12.58
CA LEU A 61 -2.56 23.18 13.57
C LEU A 61 -1.79 24.37 12.99
N LEU A 62 -1.30 24.25 11.75
CA LEU A 62 -0.63 25.35 11.05
C LEU A 62 -1.57 26.53 10.77
N LEU A 63 -2.81 26.27 10.35
CA LEU A 63 -3.82 27.32 10.14
C LEU A 63 -4.18 28.05 11.44
N ARG A 64 -4.30 27.31 12.55
CA ARG A 64 -4.53 27.89 13.89
C ARG A 64 -3.36 28.75 14.34
N TYR A 65 -2.13 28.29 14.13
CA TYR A 65 -0.95 29.10 14.42
C TYR A 65 -0.95 30.41 13.62
N ILE A 66 -1.21 30.37 12.31
CA ILE A 66 -1.25 31.59 11.47
C ILE A 66 -2.31 32.58 11.97
N LYS A 67 -3.44 32.08 12.49
CA LYS A 67 -4.54 32.91 12.95
C LYS A 67 -4.30 33.51 14.34
N ASP A 68 -3.79 32.71 15.26
CA ASP A 68 -3.77 33.02 16.69
C ASP A 68 -2.34 33.27 17.24
N GLU A 69 -1.30 33.15 16.39
CA GLU A 69 0.14 33.27 16.71
C GLU A 69 0.59 32.42 17.91
N ASN A 70 -0.16 31.36 18.22
CA ASN A 70 0.06 30.52 19.39
C ASN A 70 1.23 29.54 19.16
N GLU A 71 2.39 29.82 19.77
CA GLU A 71 3.57 28.97 19.66
C GLU A 71 3.34 27.50 20.06
N SER A 72 2.37 27.22 20.94
CA SER A 72 2.01 25.84 21.29
C SER A 72 1.44 25.06 20.09
N ASP A 73 0.68 25.72 19.22
CA ASP A 73 0.10 25.10 18.02
C ASP A 73 1.20 24.85 16.97
N LEU A 74 2.21 25.74 16.88
CA LEU A 74 3.41 25.54 16.05
C LEU A 74 4.27 24.36 16.56
N ALA A 75 4.52 24.26 17.86
CA ALA A 75 5.27 23.15 18.45
C ALA A 75 4.57 21.79 18.23
N ALA A 76 3.24 21.78 18.32
CA ALA A 76 2.43 20.60 18.01
C ALA A 76 2.51 20.23 16.52
N ALA A 77 2.42 21.21 15.62
CA ALA A 77 2.58 21.01 14.18
C ALA A 77 3.97 20.45 13.83
N GLU A 78 5.05 21.00 14.40
CA GLU A 78 6.40 20.50 14.18
C GLU A 78 6.58 19.04 14.64
N THR A 79 6.04 18.72 15.83
CA THR A 79 6.10 17.36 16.38
C THR A 79 5.38 16.38 15.44
N LYS A 80 4.19 16.78 14.96
CA LYS A 80 3.39 15.99 14.03
C LYS A 80 4.10 15.78 12.70
N LEU A 81 4.71 16.83 12.15
CA LEU A 81 5.49 16.78 10.92
C LEU A 81 6.68 15.82 11.05
N LYS A 82 7.44 15.90 12.14
CA LYS A 82 8.57 14.99 12.42
C LYS A 82 8.11 13.53 12.51
N GLN A 83 6.97 13.27 13.15
CA GLN A 83 6.37 11.94 13.22
C GLN A 83 5.97 11.43 11.83
N LEU A 84 5.31 12.26 11.02
CA LEU A 84 4.89 11.91 9.66
C LEU A 84 6.07 11.57 8.75
N ILE A 85 7.16 12.34 8.84
CA ILE A 85 8.39 12.07 8.08
C ILE A 85 8.96 10.71 8.48
N LYS A 86 9.08 10.43 9.79
CA LYS A 86 9.56 9.13 10.28
C LYS A 86 8.66 7.97 9.84
N GLU A 87 7.33 8.13 9.90
CA GLU A 87 6.40 7.12 9.42
C GLU A 87 6.55 6.92 7.90
N SER A 88 6.79 7.99 7.13
CA SER A 88 7.00 7.89 5.66
C SER A 88 8.23 7.08 5.25
N GLU A 89 9.26 6.95 6.11
CA GLU A 89 10.44 6.09 5.84
C GLU A 89 10.09 4.59 5.92
N VAL A 90 9.11 4.24 6.76
CA VAL A 90 8.68 2.85 6.99
C VAL A 90 7.58 2.43 6.02
N PHE A 91 6.87 3.42 5.47
CA PHE A 91 5.99 3.20 4.34
C PHE A 91 6.84 3.10 3.07
N GLU A 92 7.25 1.88 2.69
CA GLU A 92 7.38 1.56 1.27
C GLU A 92 6.03 1.89 0.63
N THR A 93 5.92 3.09 0.09
CA THR A 93 4.68 3.62 -0.45
C THR A 93 4.43 2.91 -1.76
N GLN A 94 3.64 1.83 -1.72
CA GLN A 94 3.14 1.16 -2.92
C GLN A 94 2.27 2.10 -3.80
N CYS A 95 1.93 3.29 -3.29
CA CYS A 95 1.54 4.42 -4.13
C CYS A 95 2.74 5.33 -4.34
N SER A 96 3.33 5.25 -5.53
CA SER A 96 4.18 6.31 -6.06
C SER A 96 3.38 7.62 -6.06
N MET A 97 3.60 8.48 -5.06
CA MET A 97 3.33 9.90 -5.21
C MET A 97 4.27 10.42 -6.29
N SER A 98 3.81 11.40 -7.10
CA SER A 98 4.68 11.97 -8.12
C SER A 98 5.92 12.60 -7.46
N ALA A 99 7.04 12.58 -8.17
CA ALA A 99 8.28 13.19 -7.70
C ALA A 99 8.12 14.68 -7.37
N GLU A 100 7.14 15.36 -7.96
CA GLU A 100 6.77 16.76 -7.68
C GLU A 100 6.18 16.93 -6.29
N VAL A 101 5.24 16.08 -5.88
CA VAL A 101 4.65 16.14 -4.53
C VAL A 101 5.74 15.97 -3.45
N TRP A 102 6.69 15.05 -3.66
CA TRP A 102 7.81 14.89 -2.73
C TRP A 102 8.75 16.10 -2.72
N ARG A 103 8.96 16.74 -3.87
CA ARG A 103 9.81 17.93 -4.01
C ARG A 103 9.18 19.13 -3.30
N GLU A 104 7.89 19.37 -3.52
CA GLU A 104 7.10 20.41 -2.85
C GLU A 104 7.09 20.19 -1.34
N LEU A 105 6.96 18.94 -0.88
CA LEU A 105 7.03 18.62 0.54
C LEU A 105 8.41 18.89 1.14
N VAL A 106 9.50 18.54 0.44
CA VAL A 106 10.88 18.84 0.87
C VAL A 106 11.10 20.35 0.97
N GLU A 107 10.58 21.12 0.02
CA GLU A 107 10.67 22.57 -0.01
C GLU A 107 9.89 23.21 1.15
N ALA A 108 8.64 22.78 1.36
CA ALA A 108 7.79 23.26 2.45
C ALA A 108 8.35 22.93 3.85
N CYS A 109 9.04 21.79 4.01
CA CYS A 109 9.67 21.41 5.29
C CYS A 109 10.90 22.29 5.64
N GLY A 110 11.57 22.90 4.66
CA GLY A 110 12.71 23.77 4.88
C GLY A 110 13.82 23.15 5.75
N LYS A 111 14.23 23.87 6.81
CA LYS A 111 15.19 23.38 7.84
C LYS A 111 14.51 22.77 9.07
N MET A 112 13.18 22.69 9.10
CA MET A 112 12.42 22.31 10.30
C MET A 112 12.43 20.79 10.55
N ALA A 113 12.75 19.98 9.53
CA ALA A 113 12.83 18.54 9.63
C ALA A 113 13.93 17.95 8.74
N ASP A 114 14.46 16.77 9.11
CA ASP A 114 15.41 16.03 8.27
C ASP A 114 14.67 15.41 7.08
N THR A 115 14.90 15.96 5.89
CA THR A 115 14.23 15.55 4.66
C THR A 115 15.09 14.65 3.77
N ARG A 116 16.20 14.09 4.29
CA ARG A 116 17.13 13.26 3.48
C ARG A 116 16.44 12.07 2.81
N VAL A 117 15.49 11.43 3.48
CA VAL A 117 14.78 10.28 2.91
C VAL A 117 13.79 10.72 1.82
N LEU A 118 13.06 11.82 2.03
CA LEU A 118 12.16 12.40 1.02
C LEU A 118 12.89 12.87 -0.25
N LYS A 119 14.14 13.35 -0.10
CA LYS A 119 15.01 13.70 -1.24
C LYS A 119 15.42 12.51 -2.10
N ASN A 120 15.36 11.30 -1.57
CA ASN A 120 15.60 10.09 -2.35
C ASN A 120 14.34 9.62 -3.09
N LEU A 121 13.16 9.86 -2.51
CA LEU A 121 11.86 9.55 -3.11
C LEU A 121 11.44 10.52 -4.23
N SER A 122 12.00 11.74 -4.25
CA SER A 122 11.79 12.76 -5.30
C SER A 122 12.72 12.61 -6.51
N LYS A 123 13.68 11.67 -6.48
CA LYS A 123 14.54 11.40 -7.63
C LYS A 123 13.80 10.52 -8.63
N PRO A 124 13.87 10.83 -9.94
CA PRO A 124 13.38 9.89 -10.94
C PRO A 124 14.11 8.56 -10.79
N SER A 125 13.35 7.45 -10.84
CA SER A 125 13.91 6.09 -10.90
C SER A 125 14.94 6.04 -12.02
N LYS A 126 16.18 5.66 -11.70
CA LYS A 126 17.27 5.54 -12.70
C LYS A 126 17.09 4.36 -13.66
N ASN A 127 16.03 3.57 -13.52
CA ASN A 127 15.77 2.42 -14.38
C ASN A 127 14.42 2.61 -15.07
N ALA A 128 14.47 3.24 -16.23
CA ALA A 128 13.44 3.19 -17.27
C ALA A 128 14.15 3.38 -18.62
N ASP A 129 15.08 2.47 -18.91
CA ASP A 129 15.55 2.13 -20.26
C ASP A 129 15.30 0.63 -20.46
#